data_AF-A0A7C6Z5B6-F1
#
_entry.id   AF-A0A7C6Z5B6-F1
#
_cell.length_a   1.000
_cell.length_b   1.000
_cell.length_c   1.000
_cell.angle_alpha   90.00
_cell.angle_beta   90.00
_cell.angle_gamma   90.00
#
_symmetry.space_group_name_H-M   'P 1'
#
loop_
_entity.id
_entity.type
_entity.pdbx_description
1 polymer ?
#
loop_
_entity_poly.entity_id
_entity_poly.type
_entity_poly.pdbx_seq_one_letter_code
_entity_poly.pdbx_strand_id
1 'polypeptide(L)'
;MDYTRYVVQPGDSIYKIANAYKIEMSDIINLNHLKHPDRIYPGQVLLLPTYEFKDTVPGEISEPNFTYAMWLFDVYAGKDSELSAVTTYLYQAAILDRPEFDELLRPIAYDELRHLERLAWCIRFLGVDPRYGSFSKGRWFDWRSRYLNYSTELCDILDYNMKDEAAAAKHYTDLARKIPLPEIQTILLQLAADEERHYQCLAQAKMQFCGCESSETLAINEGGSGEEL
;
A
#
# COMPACT_ATOMS: atom_id res chain seq x y z
N MET A 1 16.33 4.25 26.63
CA MET A 1 16.85 4.39 25.26
C MET A 1 18.36 4.29 25.39
N ASP A 2 18.93 3.21 24.88
CA ASP A 2 20.38 3.04 24.93
C ASP A 2 21.01 3.89 23.82
N TYR A 3 22.24 4.34 24.06
CA TYR A 3 22.97 5.19 23.15
C TYR A 3 24.45 4.88 23.20
N THR A 4 25.13 5.11 22.08
CA THR A 4 26.59 5.11 22.00
C THR A 4 27.10 6.53 21.83
N ARG A 5 28.34 6.77 22.26
CA ARG A 5 29.00 8.07 22.11
C ARG A 5 29.85 8.05 20.85
N TYR A 6 29.59 8.98 19.95
CA TYR A 6 30.37 9.19 18.74
C TYR A 6 31.11 10.51 18.81
N VAL A 7 32.42 10.50 18.51
CA VAL A 7 33.23 11.73 18.44
C VAL A 7 33.29 12.16 16.97
N VAL A 8 32.70 13.31 16.67
CA VAL A 8 32.66 13.91 15.33
C VAL A 8 34.08 14.07 14.78
N GLN A 9 34.29 13.62 13.54
CA GLN A 9 35.56 13.70 12.82
C GLN A 9 35.55 14.85 11.80
N PRO A 10 36.74 15.33 11.35
CA PRO A 10 36.84 16.29 10.25
C PRO A 10 36.11 15.80 8.99
N GLY A 11 35.13 16.58 8.52
CA GLY A 11 34.36 16.29 7.30
C GLY A 11 33.04 15.54 7.52
N ASP A 12 32.69 15.24 8.76
CA ASP A 12 31.40 14.67 9.12
C ASP A 12 30.23 15.65 8.93
N SER A 13 29.08 15.08 8.68
CA SER A 13 27.78 15.75 8.78
C SER A 13 26.81 14.81 9.49
N ILE A 14 25.71 15.36 10.06
CA ILE A 14 24.67 14.52 10.67
C ILE A 14 24.17 13.48 9.67
N TYR A 15 24.02 13.84 8.39
CA TYR A 15 23.67 12.90 7.32
C TYR A 15 24.68 11.76 7.16
N LYS A 16 25.98 12.06 7.10
CA LYS A 16 27.02 11.02 6.92
C LYS A 16 27.08 10.08 8.11
N ILE A 17 26.95 10.62 9.33
CA ILE A 17 26.95 9.83 10.57
C ILE A 17 25.67 8.98 10.62
N ALA A 18 24.50 9.56 10.42
CA ALA A 18 23.21 8.87 10.34
C ALA A 18 23.27 7.68 9.38
N ASN A 19 23.74 7.93 8.15
CA ASN A 19 23.85 6.90 7.11
C ASN A 19 24.86 5.79 7.47
N ALA A 20 26.02 6.16 8.04
CA ALA A 20 27.04 5.19 8.44
C ALA A 20 26.55 4.26 9.56
N TYR A 21 25.72 4.77 10.46
CA TYR A 21 25.20 4.02 11.62
C TYR A 21 23.77 3.49 11.41
N LYS A 22 23.17 3.65 10.20
CA LYS A 22 21.79 3.28 9.88
C LYS A 22 20.76 3.85 10.88
N ILE A 23 20.94 5.11 11.26
CA ILE A 23 20.08 5.85 12.21
C ILE A 23 19.42 7.00 11.46
N GLU A 24 18.17 7.33 11.80
CA GLU A 24 17.53 8.53 11.25
C GLU A 24 18.20 9.82 11.74
N MET A 25 18.40 10.77 10.84
CA MET A 25 19.00 12.07 11.20
C MET A 25 18.23 12.78 12.30
N SER A 26 16.89 12.72 12.24
CA SER A 26 16.00 13.31 13.23
C SER A 26 16.26 12.77 14.64
N ASP A 27 16.59 11.50 14.76
CA ASP A 27 16.81 10.88 16.06
C ASP A 27 18.11 11.37 16.69
N ILE A 28 19.17 11.51 15.89
CA ILE A 28 20.43 12.12 16.36
C ILE A 28 20.18 13.58 16.77
N ILE A 29 19.44 14.34 15.97
CA ILE A 29 19.13 15.75 16.22
C ILE A 29 18.34 15.91 17.53
N ASN A 30 17.28 15.12 17.68
CA ASN A 30 16.39 15.19 18.83
C ASN A 30 17.09 14.72 20.11
N LEU A 31 17.85 13.61 20.04
CA LEU A 31 18.56 13.03 21.18
C LEU A 31 19.67 13.96 21.71
N ASN A 32 20.31 14.72 20.82
CA ASN A 32 21.37 15.67 21.18
C ASN A 32 20.86 17.11 21.32
N HIS A 33 19.55 17.34 21.18
CA HIS A 33 18.92 18.66 21.22
C HIS A 33 19.62 19.70 20.31
N LEU A 34 20.00 19.29 19.10
CA LEU A 34 20.74 20.15 18.17
C LEU A 34 19.83 21.23 17.59
N LYS A 35 20.06 22.49 17.98
CA LYS A 35 19.34 23.65 17.43
C LYS A 35 19.73 23.98 15.98
N HIS A 36 20.96 23.63 15.60
CA HIS A 36 21.49 23.83 14.25
C HIS A 36 22.18 22.54 13.79
N PRO A 37 21.41 21.57 13.24
CA PRO A 37 21.92 20.26 12.84
C PRO A 37 23.08 20.29 11.85
N ASP A 38 23.15 21.32 11.01
CA ASP A 38 24.21 21.49 10.01
C ASP A 38 25.54 21.98 10.60
N ARG A 39 25.57 22.27 11.91
CA ARG A 39 26.73 22.84 12.61
C ARG A 39 27.23 21.92 13.70
N ILE A 40 27.86 20.81 13.28
CA ILE A 40 28.66 19.95 14.15
C ILE A 40 30.15 20.19 13.92
N TYR A 41 30.96 20.00 14.97
CA TYR A 41 32.39 20.32 14.93
C TYR A 41 33.25 19.10 15.26
N PRO A 42 34.42 18.93 14.63
CA PRO A 42 35.36 17.87 14.99
C PRO A 42 35.70 17.90 16.49
N GLY A 43 35.66 16.74 17.14
CA GLY A 43 35.83 16.57 18.59
C GLY A 43 34.54 16.71 19.41
N GLN A 44 33.42 17.16 18.81
CA GLN A 44 32.12 17.15 19.47
C GLN A 44 31.65 15.72 19.73
N VAL A 45 31.09 15.46 20.90
CA VAL A 45 30.47 14.17 21.22
C VAL A 45 28.99 14.23 20.89
N LEU A 46 28.52 13.30 20.06
CA LEU A 46 27.12 13.04 19.79
C LEU A 46 26.68 11.73 20.43
N LEU A 47 25.49 11.73 21.00
CA LEU A 47 24.77 10.53 21.41
C LEU A 47 24.06 9.96 20.19
N LEU A 48 24.44 8.76 19.77
CA LEU A 48 23.74 8.06 18.70
C LEU A 48 22.80 7.05 19.36
N PRO A 49 21.49 7.07 19.05
CA PRO A 49 20.57 6.06 19.57
C PRO A 49 21.03 4.68 19.10
N THR A 50 21.21 3.75 20.02
CA THR A 50 21.42 2.36 19.67
C THR A 50 20.06 1.70 19.62
N TYR A 51 19.53 1.61 18.42
CA TYR A 51 18.47 0.67 18.13
C TYR A 51 19.14 -0.70 18.00
N GLU A 52 18.60 -1.73 18.65
CA GLU A 52 18.85 -3.09 18.18
C GLU A 52 18.14 -3.26 16.83
N PHE A 53 18.69 -2.64 15.78
CA PHE A 53 18.42 -3.09 14.43
C PHE A 53 19.14 -4.42 14.30
N LYS A 54 18.45 -5.49 14.68
CA LYS A 54 18.76 -6.79 14.13
C LYS A 54 18.49 -6.65 12.63
N ASP A 55 19.55 -6.43 11.86
CA ASP A 55 19.58 -6.84 10.47
C ASP A 55 19.25 -8.34 10.48
N THR A 56 17.96 -8.70 10.45
CA THR A 56 17.57 -10.09 10.53
C THR A 56 18.00 -10.73 9.22
N VAL A 57 19.06 -11.54 9.30
CA VAL A 57 19.38 -12.48 8.24
C VAL A 57 18.12 -13.31 8.02
N PRO A 58 17.70 -13.62 6.78
CA PRO A 58 16.46 -14.37 6.47
C PRO A 58 16.29 -15.78 7.10
N GLY A 59 17.05 -16.14 8.13
CA GLY A 59 16.89 -17.34 8.97
C GLY A 59 16.89 -17.09 10.49
N GLU A 60 16.85 -15.83 10.95
CA GLU A 60 16.81 -15.49 12.40
C GLU A 60 15.43 -15.01 12.90
N ILE A 61 14.47 -14.75 12.01
CA ILE A 61 13.12 -14.38 12.42
C ILE A 61 12.44 -15.62 12.99
N SER A 62 12.08 -15.59 14.27
CA SER A 62 11.42 -16.70 14.94
C SER A 62 10.03 -16.96 14.36
N GLU A 63 9.66 -18.22 14.18
CA GLU A 63 8.28 -18.58 13.91
C GLU A 63 7.38 -18.22 15.13
N PRO A 64 6.11 -17.82 14.90
CA PRO A 64 5.42 -17.74 13.61
C PRO A 64 5.58 -16.39 12.88
N ASN A 65 6.39 -15.46 13.39
CA ASN A 65 6.52 -14.10 12.81
C ASN A 65 7.05 -14.13 11.38
N PHE A 66 7.95 -15.05 11.07
CA PHE A 66 8.42 -15.24 9.70
C PHE A 66 7.25 -15.59 8.77
N THR A 67 6.45 -16.60 9.14
CA THR A 67 5.24 -16.99 8.40
C THR A 67 4.26 -15.83 8.22
N TYR A 68 4.02 -15.04 9.27
CA TYR A 68 3.11 -13.89 9.18
C TYR A 68 3.65 -12.81 8.24
N ALA A 69 4.94 -12.52 8.30
CA ALA A 69 5.58 -11.57 7.40
C ALA A 69 5.45 -12.04 5.94
N MET A 70 5.65 -13.33 5.66
CA MET A 70 5.46 -13.90 4.31
C MET A 70 4.07 -13.61 3.76
N TRP A 71 3.02 -13.80 4.56
CA TRP A 71 1.66 -13.51 4.13
C TRP A 71 1.41 -12.01 3.92
N LEU A 72 1.99 -11.17 4.77
CA LEU A 72 1.85 -9.71 4.64
C LEU A 72 2.58 -9.17 3.41
N PHE A 73 3.71 -9.76 2.99
CA PHE A 73 4.40 -9.34 1.77
C PHE A 73 3.55 -9.49 0.51
N ASP A 74 2.68 -10.50 0.45
CA ASP A 74 1.80 -10.72 -0.70
C ASP A 74 0.82 -9.56 -0.90
N VAL A 75 0.24 -9.05 0.19
CA VAL A 75 -0.69 -7.90 0.16
C VAL A 75 0.03 -6.54 0.22
N TYR A 76 1.29 -6.50 0.66
CA TYR A 76 2.10 -5.28 0.70
C TYR A 76 2.63 -4.91 -0.70
N ALA A 77 3.32 -5.85 -1.36
CA ALA A 77 4.04 -5.58 -2.61
C ALA A 77 4.09 -6.80 -3.55
N GLY A 78 3.06 -7.65 -3.49
CA GLY A 78 2.79 -8.68 -4.49
C GLY A 78 2.11 -8.15 -5.76
N LYS A 79 1.57 -9.06 -6.56
CA LYS A 79 0.83 -8.69 -7.79
C LYS A 79 -0.49 -7.99 -7.45
N ASP A 80 -1.30 -8.61 -6.59
CA ASP A 80 -2.60 -8.11 -6.16
C ASP A 80 -2.39 -7.56 -4.73
N SER A 81 -1.85 -6.34 -4.64
CA SER A 81 -1.28 -5.72 -3.43
C SER A 81 -1.46 -4.21 -3.40
N GLU A 82 -1.22 -3.60 -2.23
CA GLU A 82 -1.31 -2.14 -2.06
C GLU A 82 -0.38 -1.35 -2.97
N LEU A 83 0.86 -1.80 -3.16
CA LEU A 83 1.77 -1.12 -4.07
C LEU A 83 1.25 -1.17 -5.52
N SER A 84 0.67 -2.31 -5.92
CA SER A 84 0.03 -2.43 -7.22
C SER A 84 -1.23 -1.57 -7.34
N ALA A 85 -2.05 -1.48 -6.29
CA ALA A 85 -3.26 -0.68 -6.26
C ALA A 85 -2.94 0.82 -6.38
N VAL A 86 -2.05 1.35 -5.52
CA VAL A 86 -1.55 2.74 -5.58
C VAL A 86 -1.12 3.11 -7.00
N THR A 87 -0.24 2.29 -7.58
CA THR A 87 0.35 2.59 -8.88
C THR A 87 -0.65 2.43 -10.03
N THR A 88 -1.60 1.49 -9.91
CA THR A 88 -2.68 1.30 -10.88
C THR A 88 -3.65 2.48 -10.86
N TYR A 89 -4.14 2.89 -9.69
CA TYR A 89 -5.09 4.00 -9.57
C TYR A 89 -4.48 5.32 -10.03
N LEU A 90 -3.23 5.62 -9.67
CA LEU A 90 -2.54 6.82 -10.15
C LEU A 90 -2.34 6.82 -11.67
N TYR A 91 -1.98 5.66 -12.24
CA TYR A 91 -1.85 5.53 -13.70
C TYR A 91 -3.20 5.73 -14.39
N GLN A 92 -4.26 5.09 -13.91
CA GLN A 92 -5.59 5.16 -14.50
C GLN A 92 -6.19 6.56 -14.40
N ALA A 93 -6.01 7.25 -13.27
CA ALA A 93 -6.40 8.65 -13.13
C ALA A 93 -5.70 9.54 -14.17
N ALA A 94 -4.39 9.33 -14.37
CA ALA A 94 -3.62 10.08 -15.35
C ALA A 94 -4.00 9.80 -16.80
N ILE A 95 -4.34 8.55 -17.16
CA ILE A 95 -4.63 8.18 -18.55
C ILE A 95 -6.08 8.45 -18.95
N LEU A 96 -7.03 8.37 -18.02
CA LEU A 96 -8.43 8.73 -18.28
C LEU A 96 -8.57 10.25 -18.47
N ASP A 97 -7.76 11.05 -17.78
CA ASP A 97 -7.67 12.52 -17.91
C ASP A 97 -9.05 13.21 -17.89
N ARG A 98 -9.85 12.85 -16.87
CA ARG A 98 -11.23 13.33 -16.69
C ARG A 98 -11.46 13.77 -15.24
N PRO A 99 -12.00 14.98 -14.99
CA PRO A 99 -12.17 15.50 -13.64
C PRO A 99 -12.98 14.57 -12.72
N GLU A 100 -14.03 13.94 -13.24
CA GLU A 100 -14.88 13.05 -12.44
C GLU A 100 -14.13 11.80 -11.94
N PHE A 101 -13.12 11.34 -12.69
CA PHE A 101 -12.31 10.18 -12.33
C PHE A 101 -11.06 10.56 -11.54
N ASP A 102 -10.56 11.80 -11.67
CA ASP A 102 -9.57 12.35 -10.75
C ASP A 102 -10.13 12.44 -9.32
N GLU A 103 -11.38 12.88 -9.17
CA GLU A 103 -12.09 12.95 -7.89
C GLU A 103 -12.45 11.57 -7.30
N LEU A 104 -12.42 10.51 -8.12
CA LEU A 104 -12.69 9.14 -7.70
C LEU A 104 -11.40 8.36 -7.39
N LEU A 105 -10.50 8.26 -8.37
CA LEU A 105 -9.37 7.33 -8.34
C LEU A 105 -8.18 7.86 -7.54
N ARG A 106 -7.92 9.17 -7.51
CA ARG A 106 -6.79 9.71 -6.72
C ARG A 106 -7.03 9.59 -5.22
N PRO A 107 -8.22 9.88 -4.67
CA PRO A 107 -8.49 9.63 -3.25
C PRO A 107 -8.31 8.16 -2.87
N ILE A 108 -8.82 7.23 -3.69
CA ILE A 108 -8.60 5.79 -3.47
C ILE A 108 -7.10 5.48 -3.48
N ALA A 109 -6.33 5.97 -4.46
CA ALA A 109 -4.88 5.77 -4.50
C ALA A 109 -4.14 6.29 -3.24
N TYR A 110 -4.63 7.37 -2.62
CA TYR A 110 -4.07 7.88 -1.37
C TYR A 110 -4.47 7.04 -0.16
N ASP A 111 -5.68 6.47 -0.17
CA ASP A 111 -6.09 5.49 0.82
C ASP A 111 -5.17 4.25 0.74
N GLU A 112 -4.91 3.72 -0.46
CA GLU A 112 -3.98 2.59 -0.67
C GLU A 112 -2.53 2.93 -0.27
N LEU A 113 -2.10 4.18 -0.46
CA LEU A 113 -0.77 4.59 -0.02
C LEU A 113 -0.64 4.52 1.51
N ARG A 114 -1.72 4.85 2.23
CA ARG A 114 -1.78 4.68 3.69
C ARG A 114 -1.88 3.21 4.07
N HIS A 115 -2.58 2.38 3.30
CA HIS A 115 -2.62 0.93 3.52
C HIS A 115 -1.22 0.32 3.38
N LEU A 116 -0.51 0.68 2.31
CA LEU A 116 0.89 0.30 2.06
C LEU A 116 1.78 0.67 3.24
N GLU A 117 1.71 1.91 3.74
CA GLU A 117 2.48 2.36 4.90
C GLU A 117 2.16 1.53 6.16
N ARG A 118 0.88 1.29 6.43
CA ARG A 118 0.43 0.52 7.60
C ARG A 118 0.88 -0.94 7.54
N LEU A 119 0.87 -1.55 6.36
CA LEU A 119 1.42 -2.90 6.15
C LEU A 119 2.94 -2.92 6.33
N ALA A 120 3.66 -1.88 5.89
CA ALA A 120 5.09 -1.76 6.17
C ALA A 120 5.36 -1.73 7.68
N TRP A 121 4.53 -1.03 8.46
CA TRP A 121 4.63 -1.04 9.92
C TRP A 121 4.34 -2.42 10.51
N CYS A 122 3.34 -3.15 10.02
CA CYS A 122 3.10 -4.54 10.44
C CYS A 122 4.32 -5.44 10.16
N ILE A 123 4.92 -5.34 8.98
CA ILE A 123 6.11 -6.13 8.61
C ILE A 123 7.32 -5.76 9.50
N ARG A 124 7.53 -4.46 9.75
CA ARG A 124 8.56 -4.00 10.68
C ARG A 124 8.31 -4.45 12.12
N PHE A 125 7.06 -4.44 12.56
CA PHE A 125 6.66 -4.93 13.88
C PHE A 125 7.02 -6.40 14.09
N LEU A 126 6.99 -7.21 13.02
CA LEU A 126 7.45 -8.60 13.03
C LEU A 126 8.98 -8.75 12.97
N GLY A 127 9.74 -7.65 12.91
CA GLY A 127 11.20 -7.64 12.87
C GLY A 127 11.78 -7.83 11.46
N VAL A 128 11.03 -7.47 10.41
CA VAL A 128 11.41 -7.68 9.01
C VAL A 128 11.51 -6.35 8.27
N ASP A 129 12.47 -6.24 7.35
CA ASP A 129 12.65 -5.10 6.45
C ASP A 129 11.57 -5.13 5.33
N PRO A 130 10.65 -4.15 5.25
CA PRO A 130 9.53 -4.16 4.32
C PRO A 130 9.99 -3.76 2.90
N ARG A 131 10.72 -4.65 2.23
CA ARG A 131 11.13 -4.46 0.84
C ARG A 131 9.95 -4.64 -0.11
N TYR A 132 9.93 -3.87 -1.19
CA TYR A 132 8.88 -3.98 -2.20
C TYR A 132 9.05 -5.23 -3.06
N GLY A 133 8.46 -6.33 -2.61
CA GLY A 133 8.36 -7.58 -3.31
C GLY A 133 7.55 -8.59 -2.50
N SER A 134 7.48 -9.81 -3.00
CA SER A 134 6.81 -10.89 -2.30
C SER A 134 7.48 -12.24 -2.53
N PHE A 135 6.99 -13.25 -1.80
CA PHE A 135 7.51 -14.61 -1.91
C PHE A 135 6.60 -15.46 -2.79
N SER A 136 7.18 -16.13 -3.77
CA SER A 136 6.46 -17.13 -4.57
C SER A 136 7.25 -18.42 -4.64
N LYS A 137 6.61 -19.55 -4.31
CA LYS A 137 7.25 -20.88 -4.28
C LYS A 137 8.58 -20.91 -3.51
N GLY A 138 8.63 -20.19 -2.38
CA GLY A 138 9.82 -20.12 -1.51
C GLY A 138 10.97 -19.25 -2.03
N ARG A 139 10.74 -18.41 -3.06
CA ARG A 139 11.74 -17.47 -3.58
C ARG A 139 11.22 -16.05 -3.53
N TRP A 140 12.13 -15.11 -3.27
CA TRP A 140 11.85 -13.68 -3.33
C TRP A 140 11.71 -13.20 -4.78
N PHE A 141 10.72 -12.33 -5.01
CA PHE A 141 10.52 -11.62 -6.26
C PHE A 141 10.26 -10.16 -5.96
N ASP A 142 11.13 -9.28 -6.46
CA ASP A 142 10.88 -7.83 -6.42
C ASP A 142 9.59 -7.50 -7.16
N TRP A 143 8.88 -6.48 -6.68
CA TRP A 143 7.70 -5.95 -7.35
C TRP A 143 8.05 -5.46 -8.76
N ARG A 144 7.12 -5.61 -9.70
CA ARG A 144 7.36 -5.29 -11.12
C ARG A 144 6.22 -4.47 -11.69
N SER A 145 6.55 -3.46 -12.48
CA SER A 145 5.57 -2.61 -13.20
C SER A 145 4.64 -3.38 -14.14
N ARG A 146 4.98 -4.62 -14.52
CA ARG A 146 4.10 -5.51 -15.30
C ARG A 146 2.89 -6.04 -14.53
N TYR A 147 2.78 -5.78 -13.23
CA TYR A 147 1.62 -6.16 -12.43
C TYR A 147 0.43 -5.22 -12.61
N LEU A 148 0.66 -4.00 -13.10
CA LEU A 148 -0.38 -3.00 -13.32
C LEU A 148 -1.36 -3.43 -14.42
N ASN A 149 -2.61 -3.02 -14.23
CA ASN A 149 -3.61 -3.03 -15.29
C ASN A 149 -3.49 -1.75 -16.13
N TYR A 150 -2.94 -1.88 -17.34
CA TYR A 150 -2.78 -0.78 -18.29
C TYR A 150 -3.97 -0.58 -19.24
N SER A 151 -5.15 -1.16 -18.93
CA SER A 151 -6.36 -0.90 -19.71
C SER A 151 -6.65 0.60 -19.80
N THR A 152 -7.23 1.01 -20.93
CA THR A 152 -7.68 2.38 -21.19
C THR A 152 -9.20 2.47 -21.29
N GLU A 153 -9.90 1.34 -21.35
CA GLU A 153 -11.34 1.28 -21.47
C GLU A 153 -11.99 1.46 -20.09
N LEU A 154 -12.77 2.53 -19.95
CA LEU A 154 -13.31 2.97 -18.67
C LEU A 154 -14.07 1.85 -17.92
N CYS A 155 -14.95 1.14 -18.61
CA CYS A 155 -15.78 0.12 -17.97
C CYS A 155 -14.98 -1.13 -17.60
N ASP A 156 -13.96 -1.48 -18.38
CA ASP A 156 -13.04 -2.57 -18.02
C ASP A 156 -12.17 -2.20 -16.81
N ILE A 157 -11.75 -0.94 -16.70
CA ILE A 157 -11.03 -0.41 -15.53
C ILE A 157 -11.90 -0.54 -14.29
N LEU A 158 -13.14 -0.04 -14.33
CA LEU A 158 -14.06 -0.08 -13.19
C LEU A 158 -14.36 -1.53 -12.77
N ASP A 159 -14.58 -2.43 -13.73
CA ASP A 159 -14.86 -3.85 -13.48
C ASP A 159 -13.69 -4.57 -12.83
N TYR A 160 -12.49 -4.32 -13.35
CA TYR A 160 -11.28 -4.88 -12.79
C TYR A 160 -11.05 -4.38 -11.36
N ASN A 161 -11.10 -3.07 -11.15
CA ASN A 161 -10.82 -2.47 -9.85
C ASN A 161 -11.86 -2.92 -8.81
N MET A 162 -13.16 -2.92 -9.15
CA MET A 162 -14.20 -3.46 -8.26
C MET A 162 -13.92 -4.91 -7.86
N LYS A 163 -13.49 -5.76 -8.80
CA LYS A 163 -13.17 -7.15 -8.48
C LYS A 163 -11.95 -7.26 -7.58
N ASP A 164 -10.95 -6.41 -7.79
CA ASP A 164 -9.72 -6.38 -7.00
C ASP A 164 -10.02 -5.95 -5.55
N GLU A 165 -10.78 -4.86 -5.36
CA GLU A 165 -11.24 -4.38 -4.05
C GLU A 165 -12.00 -5.46 -3.26
N ALA A 166 -12.97 -6.11 -3.92
CA ALA A 166 -13.74 -7.19 -3.28
C ALA A 166 -12.84 -8.38 -2.89
N ALA A 167 -11.82 -8.68 -3.68
CA ALA A 167 -10.85 -9.72 -3.38
C ALA A 167 -9.93 -9.31 -2.21
N ALA A 168 -9.47 -8.06 -2.19
CA ALA A 168 -8.62 -7.50 -1.14
C ALA A 168 -9.35 -7.47 0.21
N ALA A 169 -10.59 -6.97 0.27
CA ALA A 169 -11.43 -6.97 1.47
C ALA A 169 -11.52 -8.37 2.12
N LYS A 170 -11.79 -9.38 1.28
CA LYS A 170 -11.86 -10.78 1.71
C LYS A 170 -10.50 -11.28 2.19
N HIS A 171 -9.43 -10.98 1.43
CA HIS A 171 -8.09 -11.44 1.75
C HIS A 171 -7.61 -10.87 3.09
N TYR A 172 -7.84 -9.58 3.35
CA TYR A 172 -7.54 -8.95 4.63
C TYR A 172 -8.29 -9.57 5.79
N THR A 173 -9.58 -9.85 5.62
CA THR A 173 -10.38 -10.54 6.64
C THR A 173 -9.84 -11.95 6.91
N ASP A 174 -9.42 -12.67 5.87
CA ASP A 174 -8.82 -14.01 6.00
C ASP A 174 -7.46 -13.95 6.71
N LEU A 175 -6.61 -12.96 6.41
CA LEU A 175 -5.33 -12.75 7.08
C LEU A 175 -5.52 -12.38 8.56
N ALA A 176 -6.48 -11.51 8.87
CA ALA A 176 -6.79 -11.13 10.25
C ALA A 176 -7.19 -12.36 11.09
N ARG A 177 -7.86 -13.36 10.51
CA ARG A 177 -8.18 -14.61 11.22
C ARG A 177 -6.95 -15.51 11.42
N LYS A 178 -5.95 -15.44 10.53
CA LYS A 178 -4.74 -16.29 10.56
C LYS A 178 -3.60 -15.74 11.41
N ILE A 179 -3.54 -14.42 11.59
CA ILE A 179 -2.49 -13.72 12.36
C ILE A 179 -3.07 -13.30 13.71
N PRO A 180 -2.84 -14.05 14.81
CA PRO A 180 -3.43 -13.79 16.12
C PRO A 180 -2.68 -12.71 16.90
N LEU A 181 -2.33 -11.60 16.26
CA LEU A 181 -1.66 -10.45 16.86
C LEU A 181 -2.62 -9.24 16.82
N PRO A 182 -3.18 -8.81 17.96
CA PRO A 182 -4.23 -7.79 17.99
C PRO A 182 -3.88 -6.48 17.26
N GLU A 183 -2.61 -6.06 17.31
CA GLU A 183 -2.09 -4.88 16.63
C GLU A 183 -2.23 -5.02 15.11
N ILE A 184 -1.88 -6.18 14.56
CA ILE A 184 -1.98 -6.47 13.13
C ILE A 184 -3.42 -6.74 12.72
N GLN A 185 -4.18 -7.51 13.51
CA GLN A 185 -5.59 -7.82 13.24
C GLN A 185 -6.43 -6.56 13.10
N THR A 186 -6.24 -5.60 14.02
CA THR A 186 -6.95 -4.32 13.98
C THR A 186 -6.65 -3.58 12.68
N ILE A 187 -5.39 -3.55 12.25
CA ILE A 187 -4.97 -2.90 11.02
C ILE A 187 -5.62 -3.58 9.81
N LEU A 188 -5.53 -4.90 9.70
CA LEU A 188 -6.08 -5.68 8.58
C LEU A 188 -7.61 -5.54 8.48
N LEU A 189 -8.34 -5.54 9.60
CA LEU A 189 -9.79 -5.34 9.58
C LEU A 189 -10.19 -3.92 9.18
N GLN A 190 -9.38 -2.91 9.52
CA GLN A 190 -9.59 -1.55 9.04
C GLN A 190 -9.35 -1.45 7.52
N LEU A 191 -8.26 -2.03 7.01
CA LEU A 191 -7.99 -2.12 5.57
C LEU A 191 -9.15 -2.81 4.84
N ALA A 192 -9.62 -3.95 5.35
CA ALA A 192 -10.77 -4.65 4.76
C ALA A 192 -12.03 -3.78 4.66
N ALA A 193 -12.30 -2.95 5.67
CA ALA A 193 -13.43 -2.03 5.66
C ALA A 193 -13.22 -0.87 4.67
N ASP A 194 -11.99 -0.41 4.50
CA ASP A 194 -11.64 0.60 3.50
C ASP A 194 -11.83 0.05 2.07
N GLU A 195 -11.42 -1.19 1.79
CA GLU A 195 -11.64 -1.83 0.47
C GLU A 195 -13.14 -2.02 0.17
N GLU A 196 -13.96 -2.33 1.17
CA GLU A 196 -15.42 -2.36 0.99
C GLU A 196 -15.98 -0.99 0.61
N ARG A 197 -15.43 0.12 1.15
CA ARG A 197 -15.81 1.48 0.73
C ARG A 197 -15.33 1.77 -0.69
N HIS A 198 -14.10 1.42 -1.03
CA HIS A 198 -13.55 1.61 -2.38
C HIS A 198 -14.40 0.89 -3.42
N TYR A 199 -14.75 -0.38 -3.15
CA TYR A 199 -15.69 -1.15 -3.96
C TYR A 199 -17.01 -0.40 -4.21
N GLN A 200 -17.61 0.16 -3.16
CA GLN A 200 -18.87 0.89 -3.26
C GLN A 200 -18.74 2.16 -4.12
N CYS A 201 -17.66 2.93 -3.95
CA CYS A 201 -17.37 4.11 -4.76
C CYS A 201 -17.23 3.75 -6.25
N LEU A 202 -16.47 2.69 -6.56
CA LEU A 202 -16.28 2.21 -7.93
C LEU A 202 -17.59 1.66 -8.53
N ALA A 203 -18.38 0.94 -7.75
CA ALA A 203 -19.68 0.41 -8.18
C ALA A 203 -20.66 1.53 -8.54
N GLN A 204 -20.70 2.60 -7.73
CA GLN A 204 -21.51 3.78 -8.01
C GLN A 204 -21.06 4.47 -9.32
N ALA A 205 -19.75 4.64 -9.50
CA ALA A 205 -19.19 5.20 -10.73
C ALA A 205 -19.55 4.34 -11.95
N LYS A 206 -19.47 3.00 -11.85
CA LYS A 206 -19.86 2.09 -12.92
C LYS A 206 -21.32 2.27 -13.30
N MET A 207 -22.23 2.30 -12.32
CA MET A 207 -23.66 2.51 -12.58
C MET A 207 -23.92 3.84 -13.30
N GLN A 208 -23.17 4.88 -12.94
CA GLN A 208 -23.34 6.21 -13.53
C GLN A 208 -22.78 6.32 -14.95
N PHE A 209 -21.62 5.73 -15.23
CA PHE A 209 -20.86 6.02 -16.45
C PHE A 209 -20.84 4.89 -17.49
N CYS A 210 -21.15 3.65 -17.09
CA CYS A 210 -21.15 2.51 -18.01
C CYS A 210 -22.55 2.08 -18.46
N GLY A 211 -23.60 2.57 -17.79
CA GLY A 211 -24.98 2.17 -18.04
C GLY A 211 -25.23 0.68 -17.76
N CYS A 212 -26.50 0.32 -17.62
CA CYS A 212 -26.93 -1.05 -17.84
C CYS A 212 -27.17 -1.16 -19.35
N GLU A 213 -26.64 -2.17 -20.04
CA GLU A 213 -27.19 -2.51 -21.36
C GLU A 213 -28.70 -2.76 -21.17
N SER A 214 -29.53 -1.82 -21.64
CA SER A 214 -30.97 -1.97 -21.64
C SER A 214 -31.33 -3.04 -22.66
N SER A 215 -31.63 -4.24 -22.18
CA SER A 215 -32.29 -5.27 -22.99
C SER A 215 -33.67 -4.75 -23.41
N GLU A 216 -33.81 -4.60 -24.73
CA GLU A 216 -35.04 -4.67 -25.52
C GLU A 216 -36.14 -3.63 -25.26
N THR A 217 -36.10 -2.60 -26.10
CA THR A 217 -37.27 -1.99 -26.72
C THR A 217 -38.19 -3.09 -27.29
N LEU A 218 -39.17 -3.54 -26.50
CA LEU A 218 -40.37 -4.18 -27.05
C LEU A 218 -41.08 -3.14 -27.91
N ALA A 219 -40.87 -3.28 -29.22
CA ALA A 219 -41.63 -2.58 -30.24
C ALA A 219 -43.12 -2.81 -29.98
N ILE A 220 -43.79 -1.77 -29.53
CA ILE A 220 -45.25 -1.66 -29.61
C ILE A 220 -45.53 -1.55 -31.11
N ASN A 221 -45.85 -2.67 -31.73
CA ASN A 221 -46.30 -2.70 -33.11
C ASN A 221 -47.76 -2.20 -33.11
N GLU A 222 -47.93 -0.91 -33.39
CA GLU A 222 -49.20 -0.41 -33.91
C GLU A 222 -49.43 -1.02 -35.28
N GLY A 223 -50.46 -1.88 -35.37
CA GLY A 223 -50.95 -2.44 -36.61
C GLY A 223 -52.47 -2.53 -36.52
N GLY A 224 -53.14 -1.41 -36.79
CA GLY A 224 -54.58 -1.38 -36.94
C GLY A 224 -55.04 -2.19 -38.16
N SER A 225 -56.15 -2.90 -37.99
CA SER A 225 -57.06 -3.23 -39.08
C SER A 225 -58.47 -3.28 -38.48
N GLY A 226 -59.17 -2.16 -38.59
CA GLY A 226 -60.62 -2.15 -38.55
C GLY A 226 -61.17 -2.36 -39.96
N GLU A 227 -62.35 -3.00 -40.00
CA GLU A 227 -63.37 -2.99 -41.06
C GLU A 227 -63.03 -3.78 -42.34
N GLU A 228 -63.91 -4.63 -42.89
CA GLU A 228 -65.34 -4.45 -43.17
C GLU A 228 -66.05 -5.80 -43.47
N LEU A 229 -67.33 -5.88 -43.09
CA LEU A 229 -68.49 -6.56 -43.72
C LEU A 229 -68.41 -8.01 -44.25
#